data_AF-A0A0K1EDR7-F1
#
_entry.id   AF-A0A0K1EDR7-F1
#
_cell.length_a   1.000
_cell.length_b   1.000
_cell.length_c   1.000
_cell.angle_alpha   90.00
_cell.angle_beta   90.00
_cell.angle_gamma   90.00
#
_symmetry.space_group_name_H-M   'P 1'
#
loop_
_entity.id
_entity.type
_entity.pdbx_description
1 polymer ?
#
loop_
_entity_poly.entity_id
_entity_poly.type
_entity_poly.pdbx_seq_one_letter_code
_entity_poly.pdbx_strand_id
1 'polypeptide(L)'
;MSEIIGVYSLDDSFSEHMSLTLYPDSFPVRWSLCNLTANFMAEYFGELFPDADSDDRMLSRDEISGAVGYVLNELVENAVKFNMNGEITVTVGLGREDLVCLVSNQIQNASVPNLRQKLLELTQEDPGELLRRQAEANFEDAENTGSGLGYLIIMNDYGVSLGWKLDPITSSSFCIKTMARIPILNERSRMEIKGGNYRVWYDANEVTVYFEGILRLGGPQEYAPIETLLDKVLESNPSKITLDLRALNFLNSSGINVLYKFAIATRKKGELQLLVRGSKNVPWQGKSLPNLKKFNQNFELTLVD
;
A
#
# COMPACT_ATOMS: atom_id res chain seq x y z
N MET A 1 -17.51 -10.73 -15.48
CA MET A 1 -17.66 -9.45 -14.76
C MET A 1 -16.27 -8.98 -14.39
N SER A 2 -16.02 -7.66 -14.38
CA SER A 2 -14.74 -7.13 -13.90
C SER A 2 -14.54 -7.45 -12.43
N GLU A 3 -13.31 -7.76 -12.05
CA GLU A 3 -12.93 -8.16 -10.69
C GLU A 3 -11.68 -7.40 -10.25
N ILE A 4 -11.64 -6.99 -8.98
CA ILE A 4 -10.49 -6.34 -8.35
C ILE A 4 -10.01 -7.21 -7.20
N ILE A 5 -8.70 -7.41 -7.10
CA ILE A 5 -8.02 -8.14 -6.04
C ILE A 5 -6.88 -7.27 -5.51
N GLY A 6 -6.72 -7.13 -4.20
CA GLY A 6 -5.65 -6.30 -3.62
C GLY A 6 -5.88 -4.79 -3.77
N VAL A 7 -4.78 -4.02 -3.77
CA VAL A 7 -4.79 -2.55 -3.75
C VAL A 7 -4.82 -1.99 -5.18
N TYR A 8 -6.02 -1.85 -5.75
CA TYR A 8 -6.22 -1.28 -7.08
C TYR A 8 -7.17 -0.08 -7.02
N SER A 9 -6.66 1.11 -7.33
CA SER A 9 -7.43 2.34 -7.48
C SER A 9 -6.82 3.20 -8.58
N LEU A 10 -7.66 3.70 -9.48
CA LEU A 10 -7.28 4.74 -10.43
C LEU A 10 -7.63 6.09 -9.79
N ASP A 11 -6.79 6.50 -8.84
CA ASP A 11 -6.84 7.79 -8.19
C ASP A 11 -6.08 8.85 -9.01
N ASP A 12 -5.95 10.06 -8.46
CA ASP A 12 -5.25 11.17 -9.10
C ASP A 12 -3.75 10.88 -9.33
N SER A 13 -3.19 9.77 -8.84
CA SER A 13 -1.80 9.35 -9.10
C SER A 13 -1.49 9.14 -10.60
N PHE A 14 -2.51 9.10 -11.47
CA PHE A 14 -2.34 9.10 -12.94
C PHE A 14 -2.62 10.46 -13.59
N SER A 15 -2.81 11.56 -12.86
CA SER A 15 -2.94 12.88 -13.51
C SER A 15 -1.64 13.28 -14.21
N GLU A 16 -0.49 12.90 -13.64
CA GLU A 16 0.84 13.10 -14.18
C GLU A 16 1.51 11.74 -14.37
N HIS A 17 1.52 11.24 -15.61
CA HIS A 17 2.02 9.90 -15.92
C HIS A 17 2.78 9.85 -17.25
N MET A 18 3.63 8.83 -17.36
CA MET A 18 4.23 8.40 -18.61
C MET A 18 3.70 7.01 -18.97
N SER A 19 3.37 6.79 -20.24
CA SER A 19 2.92 5.50 -20.74
C SER A 19 3.73 5.06 -21.96
N LEU A 20 4.12 3.79 -21.98
CA LEU A 20 4.75 3.11 -23.10
C LEU A 20 3.93 1.90 -23.49
N THR A 21 3.76 1.70 -24.79
CA THR A 21 3.06 0.54 -25.34
C THR A 21 4.03 -0.33 -26.12
N LEU A 22 4.11 -1.60 -25.72
CA LEU A 22 4.86 -2.63 -26.42
C LEU A 22 3.91 -3.43 -27.32
N TYR A 23 4.38 -3.82 -28.49
CA TYR A 23 3.61 -4.59 -29.48
C TYR A 23 4.26 -5.96 -29.76
N PRO A 24 4.19 -6.93 -28.82
CA PRO A 24 4.79 -8.26 -28.97
C PRO A 24 4.40 -9.00 -30.26
N ASP A 25 3.18 -8.76 -30.75
CA ASP A 25 2.67 -9.36 -31.99
C ASP A 25 3.36 -8.80 -33.25
N SER A 26 3.94 -7.59 -33.17
CA SER A 26 4.65 -6.96 -34.28
C SER A 26 6.14 -7.33 -34.29
N PHE A 27 6.76 -7.44 -33.11
CA PHE A 27 8.14 -7.86 -32.97
C PHE A 27 8.39 -8.52 -31.60
N PRO A 28 9.31 -9.51 -31.51
CA PRO A 28 9.60 -10.18 -30.25
C PRO A 28 10.13 -9.22 -29.17
N VAL A 29 9.40 -9.09 -28.06
CA VAL A 29 9.88 -8.38 -26.86
C VAL A 29 10.77 -9.35 -26.07
N ARG A 30 12.09 -9.20 -26.23
CA ARG A 30 13.09 -9.99 -25.51
C ARG A 30 13.27 -9.49 -24.07
N TRP A 31 13.76 -10.34 -23.17
CA TRP A 31 14.10 -9.97 -21.79
C TRP A 31 14.97 -8.70 -21.68
N SER A 32 15.90 -8.49 -22.62
CA SER A 32 16.71 -7.27 -22.68
C SER A 32 15.88 -5.99 -22.92
N LEU A 33 14.75 -6.09 -23.64
CA LEU A 33 13.82 -4.97 -23.84
C LEU A 33 12.94 -4.73 -22.60
N CYS A 34 12.59 -5.79 -21.85
CA CYS A 34 11.94 -5.63 -20.55
C CYS A 34 12.83 -4.81 -19.61
N ASN A 35 14.10 -5.23 -19.48
CA ASN A 35 15.10 -4.55 -18.67
C ASN A 35 15.34 -3.10 -19.12
N LEU A 36 15.47 -2.86 -20.42
CA LEU A 36 15.65 -1.51 -20.96
C LEU A 36 14.43 -0.60 -20.67
N THR A 37 13.21 -1.15 -20.77
CA THR A 37 11.98 -0.41 -20.47
C THR A 37 11.93 -0.01 -19.00
N ALA A 38 12.28 -0.95 -18.10
CA ALA A 38 12.32 -0.69 -16.67
C ALA A 38 13.40 0.33 -16.28
N ASN A 39 14.62 0.21 -16.82
CA ASN A 39 15.71 1.16 -16.54
C ASN A 39 15.39 2.57 -17.04
N PHE A 40 14.82 2.70 -18.24
CA PHE A 40 14.42 4.00 -18.77
C PHE A 40 13.41 4.70 -17.84
N MET A 41 12.39 3.97 -17.39
CA MET A 41 11.41 4.49 -16.44
C MET A 41 12.03 4.83 -15.08
N ALA A 42 12.91 3.97 -14.57
CA ALA A 42 13.62 4.19 -13.32
C ALA A 42 14.47 5.46 -13.36
N GLU A 43 15.28 5.65 -14.40
CA GLU A 43 16.11 6.83 -14.59
C GLU A 43 15.25 8.10 -14.74
N TYR A 44 14.19 8.05 -15.56
CA TYR A 44 13.32 9.19 -15.77
C TYR A 44 12.62 9.65 -14.49
N PHE A 45 11.98 8.73 -13.76
CA PHE A 45 11.27 9.08 -12.54
C PHE A 45 12.24 9.38 -11.38
N GLY A 46 13.42 8.76 -11.36
CA GLY A 46 14.47 9.05 -10.38
C GLY A 46 14.97 10.50 -10.43
N GLU A 47 15.00 11.14 -11.60
CA GLU A 47 15.35 12.57 -11.74
C GLU A 47 14.36 13.51 -11.03
N LEU A 48 13.18 13.03 -10.64
CA LEU A 48 12.19 13.83 -9.89
C LEU A 48 12.44 13.84 -8.38
N PHE A 49 13.47 13.11 -7.92
CA PHE A 49 13.72 12.84 -6.51
C PHE A 49 15.00 13.50 -6.01
N PRO A 50 15.07 13.82 -4.70
CA PRO A 50 16.23 14.42 -4.07
C PRO A 50 17.45 13.49 -4.07
N ASP A 51 18.64 14.06 -4.06
CA ASP A 51 19.86 13.31 -3.69
C ASP A 51 19.79 12.92 -2.20
N ALA A 52 20.48 11.84 -1.82
CA ALA A 52 20.35 11.19 -0.50
C ALA A 52 20.56 12.12 0.72
N ASP A 53 21.34 13.18 0.59
CA ASP A 53 21.63 14.12 1.70
C ASP A 53 20.74 15.37 1.70
N SER A 54 19.76 15.49 0.78
CA SER A 54 19.05 16.74 0.52
C SER A 54 17.63 16.84 1.08
N ASP A 55 16.90 15.73 1.26
CA ASP A 55 15.60 15.69 1.95
C ASP A 55 15.45 14.38 2.75
N ASP A 56 15.22 14.48 4.05
CA ASP A 56 15.04 13.33 4.96
C ASP A 56 13.56 12.87 5.04
N ARG A 57 12.72 13.25 4.07
CA ARG A 57 11.32 12.79 3.98
C ARG A 57 11.06 11.83 2.84
N MET A 58 11.58 12.14 1.66
CA MET A 58 11.41 11.31 0.47
C MET A 58 12.53 10.26 0.39
N LEU A 59 12.30 9.20 -0.37
CA LEU A 59 13.38 8.33 -0.82
C LEU A 59 14.37 9.15 -1.66
N SER A 60 15.64 8.80 -1.58
CA SER A 60 16.66 9.34 -2.47
C SER A 60 16.45 8.88 -3.90
N ARG A 61 17.05 9.62 -4.84
CA ARG A 61 17.12 9.28 -6.25
C ARG A 61 17.58 7.84 -6.49
N ASP A 62 18.62 7.39 -5.79
CA ASP A 62 19.18 6.04 -5.98
C ASP A 62 18.21 4.97 -5.44
N GLU A 63 17.60 5.21 -4.28
CA GLU A 63 16.62 4.29 -3.69
C GLU A 63 15.38 4.14 -4.57
N ILE A 64 14.81 5.25 -5.05
CA ILE A 64 13.62 5.18 -5.90
C ILE A 64 13.95 4.60 -7.28
N SER A 65 15.11 4.91 -7.85
CA SER A 65 15.51 4.35 -9.16
C SER A 65 15.70 2.84 -9.05
N GLY A 66 16.35 2.37 -7.98
CA GLY A 66 16.48 0.94 -7.71
C GLY A 66 15.12 0.25 -7.54
N ALA A 67 14.22 0.85 -6.75
CA ALA A 67 12.88 0.32 -6.52
C ALA A 67 12.06 0.26 -7.81
N VAL A 68 11.96 1.36 -8.56
CA VAL A 68 11.22 1.42 -9.82
C VAL A 68 11.79 0.44 -10.84
N GLY A 69 13.12 0.37 -10.97
CA GLY A 69 13.80 -0.51 -11.90
C GLY A 69 13.51 -1.98 -11.63
N TYR A 70 13.62 -2.42 -10.37
CA TYR A 70 13.32 -3.80 -10.00
C TYR A 70 11.83 -4.11 -10.17
N VAL A 71 10.96 -3.27 -9.61
CA VAL A 71 9.50 -3.49 -9.64
C VAL A 71 8.99 -3.55 -11.07
N LEU A 72 9.33 -2.57 -11.92
CA LEU A 72 8.87 -2.57 -13.31
C LEU A 72 9.44 -3.72 -14.11
N ASN A 73 10.70 -4.11 -13.89
CA ASN A 73 11.28 -5.23 -14.62
C ASN A 73 10.46 -6.50 -14.36
N GLU A 74 10.20 -6.84 -13.10
CA GLU A 74 9.38 -7.99 -12.73
C GLU A 74 7.95 -7.90 -13.30
N LEU A 75 7.30 -6.72 -13.27
CA LEU A 75 5.96 -6.57 -13.82
C LEU A 75 5.92 -6.73 -15.34
N VAL A 76 6.87 -6.14 -16.06
CA VAL A 76 6.96 -6.19 -17.53
C VAL A 76 7.34 -7.60 -17.99
N GLU A 77 8.29 -8.25 -17.31
CA GLU A 77 8.67 -9.63 -17.59
C GLU A 77 7.48 -10.59 -17.41
N ASN A 78 6.71 -10.42 -16.34
CA ASN A 78 5.48 -11.20 -16.14
C ASN A 78 4.45 -10.92 -17.23
N ALA A 79 4.24 -9.66 -17.58
CA ALA A 79 3.30 -9.28 -18.63
C ALA A 79 3.68 -9.90 -19.98
N VAL A 80 4.97 -9.87 -20.35
CA VAL A 80 5.49 -10.46 -21.59
C VAL A 80 5.38 -11.99 -21.57
N LYS A 81 5.76 -12.62 -20.45
CA LYS A 81 5.73 -14.09 -20.27
C LYS A 81 4.32 -14.67 -20.40
N PHE A 82 3.33 -13.96 -19.88
CA PHE A 82 1.93 -14.43 -19.84
C PHE A 82 1.02 -13.77 -20.88
N ASN A 83 1.56 -12.94 -21.78
CA ASN A 83 0.75 -12.30 -22.82
C ASN A 83 0.23 -13.35 -23.82
N MET A 84 -1.08 -13.38 -24.03
CA MET A 84 -1.69 -14.22 -25.05
C MET A 84 -1.48 -13.62 -26.45
N ASN A 85 -1.79 -12.34 -26.60
CA ASN A 85 -1.70 -11.54 -27.82
C ASN A 85 -1.99 -10.07 -27.48
N GLY A 86 -1.84 -9.18 -28.45
CA GLY A 86 -2.13 -7.76 -28.29
C GLY A 86 -1.02 -7.00 -27.58
N GLU A 87 -1.35 -5.76 -27.26
CA GLU A 87 -0.41 -4.80 -26.69
C GLU A 87 -0.18 -5.01 -25.19
N ILE A 88 1.04 -4.66 -24.75
CA ILE A 88 1.37 -4.54 -23.33
C ILE A 88 1.55 -3.05 -23.05
N THR A 89 0.76 -2.51 -22.13
CA THR A 89 0.88 -1.10 -21.74
C THR A 89 1.57 -1.01 -20.38
N VAL A 90 2.61 -0.20 -20.30
CA VAL A 90 3.37 0.10 -19.08
C VAL A 90 3.17 1.57 -18.77
N THR A 91 2.52 1.87 -17.66
CA THR A 91 2.26 3.25 -17.23
C THR A 91 2.86 3.46 -15.85
N VAL A 92 3.59 4.56 -15.69
CA VAL A 92 4.14 4.98 -14.42
C VAL A 92 3.59 6.38 -14.12
N GLY A 93 2.97 6.54 -12.95
CA GLY A 93 2.42 7.79 -12.48
C GLY A 93 3.04 8.20 -11.15
N LEU A 94 3.12 9.50 -10.89
CA LEU A 94 3.56 10.03 -9.61
C LEU A 94 2.34 10.49 -8.81
N GLY A 95 2.10 9.83 -7.68
CA GLY A 95 1.13 10.23 -6.68
C GLY A 95 1.74 11.14 -5.61
N ARG A 96 0.95 11.44 -4.58
CA ARG A 96 1.39 12.29 -3.45
C ARG A 96 2.33 11.57 -2.49
N GLU A 97 2.08 10.28 -2.24
CA GLU A 97 2.81 9.47 -1.27
C GLU A 97 3.35 8.16 -1.87
N ASP A 98 3.03 7.91 -3.14
CA ASP A 98 3.54 6.77 -3.90
C ASP A 98 3.88 7.13 -5.34
N LEU A 99 4.68 6.27 -5.94
CA LEU A 99 4.86 6.16 -7.38
C LEU A 99 4.15 4.87 -7.82
N VAL A 100 3.27 4.99 -8.80
CA VAL A 100 2.36 3.92 -9.20
C VAL A 100 2.79 3.36 -10.55
N CYS A 101 3.15 2.08 -10.58
CA CYS A 101 3.41 1.32 -11.78
C CYS A 101 2.16 0.49 -12.15
N LEU A 102 1.67 0.64 -13.37
CA LEU A 102 0.53 -0.10 -13.90
C LEU A 102 0.93 -0.79 -15.20
N VAL A 103 0.92 -2.12 -15.19
CA VAL A 103 1.19 -2.94 -16.37
C VAL A 103 -0.05 -3.70 -16.77
N SER A 104 -0.41 -3.62 -18.06
CA SER A 104 -1.59 -4.26 -18.62
C SER A 104 -1.19 -5.23 -19.73
N ASN A 105 -1.73 -6.45 -19.71
CA ASN A 105 -1.57 -7.43 -20.77
C ASN A 105 -2.82 -8.31 -20.92
N GLN A 106 -2.90 -9.05 -22.02
CA GLN A 106 -4.02 -9.95 -22.27
C GLN A 106 -3.65 -11.39 -21.88
N ILE A 107 -4.55 -12.08 -21.19
CA ILE A 107 -4.37 -13.48 -20.75
C ILE A 107 -5.52 -14.36 -21.22
N GLN A 108 -5.28 -15.68 -21.29
CA GLN A 108 -6.30 -16.67 -21.61
C GLN A 108 -7.29 -16.83 -20.44
N ASN A 109 -8.57 -16.97 -20.75
CA ASN A 109 -9.62 -17.25 -19.77
C ASN A 109 -9.32 -18.53 -18.95
N ALA A 110 -8.70 -19.54 -19.58
CA ALA A 110 -8.32 -20.79 -18.90
C ALA A 110 -7.31 -20.60 -17.76
N SER A 111 -6.48 -19.54 -17.81
CA SER A 111 -5.47 -19.24 -16.77
C SER A 111 -6.06 -18.48 -15.57
N VAL A 112 -7.21 -17.82 -15.75
CA VAL A 112 -7.80 -16.91 -14.75
C VAL A 112 -8.15 -17.61 -13.42
N PRO A 113 -8.73 -18.83 -13.38
CA PRO A 113 -9.08 -19.44 -12.10
C PRO A 113 -7.88 -19.71 -11.18
N ASN A 114 -6.78 -20.26 -11.72
CA ASN A 114 -5.56 -20.53 -10.97
C ASN A 114 -4.87 -19.23 -10.56
N LEU A 115 -4.76 -18.27 -11.50
CA LEU A 115 -4.18 -16.96 -11.22
C LEU A 115 -4.95 -16.26 -10.10
N ARG A 116 -6.28 -16.21 -10.16
CA ARG A 116 -7.13 -15.62 -9.11
C ARG A 116 -6.81 -16.19 -7.74
N GLN A 117 -6.70 -17.51 -7.62
CA GLN A 117 -6.39 -18.15 -6.34
C GLN A 117 -5.04 -17.66 -5.79
N LYS A 118 -4.00 -17.67 -6.63
CA LYS A 118 -2.67 -17.17 -6.24
C LYS A 118 -2.68 -15.70 -5.83
N LEU A 119 -3.40 -14.86 -6.57
CA LEU A 119 -3.52 -13.43 -6.23
C LEU A 119 -4.24 -13.22 -4.90
N LEU A 120 -5.26 -14.03 -4.59
CA LEU A 120 -5.94 -13.97 -3.29
C LEU A 120 -5.01 -14.39 -2.15
N GLU A 121 -4.24 -15.47 -2.32
CA GLU A 121 -3.25 -15.94 -1.34
C GLU A 121 -2.24 -14.82 -1.00
N LEU A 122 -1.73 -14.09 -2.01
CA LEU A 122 -0.83 -12.96 -1.82
C LEU A 122 -1.43 -11.79 -1.01
N THR A 123 -2.77 -11.68 -0.94
CA THR A 123 -3.44 -10.60 -0.20
C THR A 123 -3.83 -10.97 1.23
N GLN A 124 -3.72 -12.25 1.62
CA GLN A 124 -4.26 -12.76 2.88
C GLN A 124 -3.21 -13.06 3.94
N GLU A 125 -1.97 -13.36 3.54
CA GLU A 125 -0.88 -13.70 4.45
C GLU A 125 0.21 -12.62 4.47
N ASP A 126 1.06 -12.65 5.50
CA ASP A 126 2.23 -11.78 5.57
C ASP A 126 3.23 -12.11 4.43
N PRO A 127 3.66 -11.12 3.64
CA PRO A 127 4.55 -11.36 2.50
C PRO A 127 5.90 -11.96 2.88
N GLY A 128 6.44 -11.64 4.06
CA GLY A 128 7.72 -12.15 4.52
C GLY A 128 7.66 -13.64 4.87
N GLU A 129 6.59 -14.06 5.56
CA GLU A 129 6.36 -15.49 5.83
C GLU A 129 6.07 -16.30 4.56
N LEU A 130 5.29 -15.74 3.63
CA LEU A 130 5.07 -16.36 2.32
C LEU A 130 6.37 -16.48 1.52
N LEU A 131 7.20 -15.44 1.51
CA LEU A 131 8.50 -15.43 0.82
C LEU A 131 9.40 -16.53 1.38
N ARG A 132 9.50 -16.64 2.71
CA ARG A 132 10.29 -17.69 3.38
C ARG A 132 9.80 -19.08 2.99
N ARG A 133 8.48 -19.32 3.10
CA ARG A 133 7.86 -20.61 2.74
C ARG A 133 8.12 -20.99 1.28
N GLN A 134 7.98 -20.03 0.37
CA GLN A 134 8.17 -20.27 -1.05
C GLN A 134 9.65 -20.48 -1.40
N ALA A 135 10.57 -19.77 -0.74
CA ALA A 135 12.01 -19.97 -0.89
C ALA A 135 12.45 -21.36 -0.42
N GLU A 136 11.92 -21.84 0.71
CA GLU A 136 12.16 -23.19 1.22
C GLU A 136 11.63 -24.27 0.26
N ALA A 137 10.39 -24.12 -0.23
CA ALA A 137 9.80 -25.06 -1.18
C ALA A 137 10.56 -25.13 -2.51
N ASN A 138 11.03 -23.99 -3.03
CA ASN A 138 11.84 -23.95 -4.27
C ASN A 138 13.25 -24.53 -4.07
N PHE A 139 13.79 -24.52 -2.85
CA PHE A 139 15.06 -25.16 -2.53
C PHE A 139 14.93 -26.69 -2.50
N GLU A 140 13.81 -27.20 -2.01
CA GLU A 140 13.53 -28.65 -1.95
C GLU A 140 13.16 -29.25 -3.30
N ASP A 141 12.67 -28.44 -4.25
CA ASP A 141 12.18 -28.92 -5.54
C ASP A 141 12.71 -28.03 -6.69
N ALA A 142 13.89 -28.37 -7.22
CA ALA A 142 14.63 -27.55 -8.19
C ALA A 142 13.93 -27.36 -9.56
N GLU A 143 12.91 -28.17 -9.88
CA GLU A 143 12.06 -27.97 -11.06
C GLU A 143 10.92 -26.97 -10.80
N ASN A 144 10.60 -26.73 -9.52
CA ASN A 144 9.59 -25.78 -9.09
C ASN A 144 10.20 -24.38 -9.00
N THR A 145 10.46 -23.78 -10.16
CA THR A 145 10.79 -22.35 -10.28
C THR A 145 9.52 -21.53 -10.00
N GLY A 146 9.15 -21.48 -8.71
CA GLY A 146 7.87 -21.01 -8.21
C GLY A 146 7.48 -19.64 -8.74
N SER A 147 6.47 -19.61 -9.60
CA SER A 147 5.75 -18.39 -9.99
C SER A 147 5.15 -17.74 -8.74
N GLY A 148 5.67 -16.57 -8.37
CA GLY A 148 5.19 -15.80 -7.21
C GLY A 148 6.30 -15.11 -6.41
N LEU A 149 7.55 -15.57 -6.52
CA LEU A 149 8.68 -14.96 -5.81
C LEU A 149 8.86 -13.47 -6.15
N GLY A 150 8.73 -13.08 -7.41
CA GLY A 150 8.89 -11.67 -7.82
C GLY A 150 7.94 -10.73 -7.09
N TYR A 151 6.65 -11.07 -7.00
CA TYR A 151 5.68 -10.29 -6.24
C TYR A 151 6.00 -10.25 -4.74
N LEU A 152 6.40 -11.38 -4.16
CA LEU A 152 6.76 -11.45 -2.73
C LEU A 152 8.01 -10.63 -2.41
N ILE A 153 9.03 -10.65 -3.26
CA ILE A 153 10.24 -9.83 -3.12
C ILE A 153 9.88 -8.35 -3.23
N ILE A 154 9.07 -7.98 -4.23
CA ILE A 154 8.59 -6.61 -4.41
C ILE A 154 7.83 -6.12 -3.15
N MET A 155 6.94 -6.93 -2.59
CA MET A 155 6.19 -6.57 -1.39
C MET A 155 7.05 -6.49 -0.13
N ASN A 156 7.97 -7.45 0.05
CA ASN A 156 8.79 -7.57 1.25
C ASN A 156 9.94 -6.56 1.30
N ASP A 157 10.72 -6.45 0.22
CA ASP A 157 11.97 -5.69 0.22
C ASP A 157 11.76 -4.21 -0.13
N TYR A 158 10.71 -3.90 -0.90
CA TYR A 158 10.41 -2.53 -1.34
C TYR A 158 9.11 -1.96 -0.74
N GLY A 159 8.44 -2.71 0.14
CA GLY A 159 7.22 -2.26 0.81
C GLY A 159 6.04 -1.99 -0.15
N VAL A 160 6.08 -2.56 -1.35
CA VAL A 160 5.11 -2.28 -2.41
C VAL A 160 3.75 -2.87 -2.08
N SER A 161 2.70 -2.08 -2.32
CA SER A 161 1.32 -2.58 -2.31
C SER A 161 0.90 -2.99 -3.71
N LEU A 162 0.47 -4.24 -3.86
CA LEU A 162 0.02 -4.79 -5.15
C LEU A 162 -1.51 -4.86 -5.23
N GLY A 163 -2.02 -4.67 -6.44
CA GLY A 163 -3.42 -4.92 -6.77
C GLY A 163 -3.60 -5.27 -8.24
N TRP A 164 -4.71 -5.94 -8.53
CA TRP A 164 -5.00 -6.44 -9.86
C TRP A 164 -6.44 -6.13 -10.24
N LYS A 165 -6.63 -5.84 -11.52
CA LYS A 165 -7.96 -5.78 -12.13
C LYS A 165 -8.03 -6.75 -13.30
N LEU A 166 -9.04 -7.60 -13.28
CA LEU A 166 -9.35 -8.58 -14.33
C LEU A 166 -10.60 -8.11 -15.06
N ASP A 167 -10.45 -7.69 -16.32
CA ASP A 167 -11.54 -7.25 -17.17
C ASP A 167 -11.77 -8.27 -18.30
N PRO A 168 -12.97 -8.85 -18.46
CA PRO A 168 -13.24 -9.74 -19.58
C PRO A 168 -13.19 -8.95 -20.90
N ILE A 169 -12.47 -9.46 -21.91
CA ILE A 169 -12.43 -8.88 -23.26
C ILE A 169 -13.36 -9.68 -24.18
N THR A 170 -13.17 -11.01 -24.20
CA THR A 170 -13.96 -11.95 -24.99
C THR A 170 -14.34 -13.16 -24.15
N SER A 171 -15.09 -14.12 -24.69
CA SER A 171 -15.37 -15.40 -24.02
C SER A 171 -14.10 -16.22 -23.71
N SER A 172 -12.98 -15.93 -24.38
CA SER A 172 -11.72 -16.67 -24.27
C SER A 172 -10.56 -15.84 -23.70
N SER A 173 -10.74 -14.54 -23.44
CA SER A 173 -9.63 -13.67 -23.00
C SER A 173 -10.03 -12.62 -21.98
N PHE A 174 -9.07 -12.28 -21.13
CA PHE A 174 -9.15 -11.24 -20.11
C PHE A 174 -8.00 -10.26 -20.28
N CYS A 175 -8.25 -8.98 -19.99
CA CYS A 175 -7.23 -8.00 -19.69
C CYS A 175 -6.89 -8.14 -18.21
N ILE A 176 -5.63 -8.37 -17.87
CA ILE A 176 -5.15 -8.20 -16.52
C ILE A 176 -4.38 -6.89 -16.43
N LYS A 177 -4.68 -6.11 -15.40
CA LYS A 177 -3.93 -4.92 -15.03
C LYS A 177 -3.31 -5.16 -13.67
N THR A 178 -1.98 -5.21 -13.61
CA THR A 178 -1.21 -5.33 -12.38
C THR A 178 -0.73 -3.94 -11.96
N MET A 179 -1.13 -3.52 -10.76
CA MET A 179 -0.77 -2.25 -10.15
C MET A 179 0.21 -2.51 -9.00
N ALA A 180 1.31 -1.77 -8.98
CA ALA A 180 2.28 -1.72 -7.90
C ALA A 180 2.40 -0.27 -7.42
N ARG A 181 2.18 -0.04 -6.12
CA ARG A 181 2.32 1.26 -5.49
C ARG A 181 3.60 1.23 -4.65
N ILE A 182 4.61 1.96 -5.10
CA ILE A 182 5.93 2.10 -4.47
C ILE A 182 5.88 3.30 -3.53
N PRO A 183 6.08 3.13 -2.22
CA PRO A 183 6.14 4.26 -1.31
C PRO A 183 7.28 5.19 -1.68
N ILE A 184 7.02 6.50 -1.76
CA ILE A 184 8.05 7.51 -2.10
C ILE A 184 8.55 8.27 -0.87
N LEU A 185 7.86 8.14 0.25
CA LEU A 185 8.31 8.61 1.55
C LEU A 185 9.18 7.54 2.19
N ASN A 186 10.27 7.95 2.82
CA ASN A 186 11.10 7.02 3.59
C ASN A 186 10.30 6.44 4.77
N GLU A 187 10.74 5.31 5.32
CA GLU A 187 9.99 4.62 6.38
C GLU A 187 9.72 5.49 7.62
N ARG A 188 10.62 6.43 7.94
CA ARG A 188 10.44 7.37 9.05
C ARG A 188 9.37 8.43 8.79
N SER A 189 9.10 8.69 7.52
CA SER A 189 8.18 9.72 7.03
C SER A 189 6.86 9.15 6.52
N ARG A 190 6.81 7.84 6.20
CA ARG A 190 5.55 7.10 6.14
C ARG A 190 4.84 7.25 7.48
N MET A 191 3.67 7.88 7.47
CA MET A 191 2.82 7.95 8.65
C MET A 191 2.08 6.61 8.78
N GLU A 192 2.82 5.52 8.93
CA GLU A 192 2.30 4.16 9.08
C GLU A 192 3.19 3.36 10.05
N ILE A 193 2.53 2.62 10.94
CA ILE A 193 3.15 1.75 11.94
C ILE A 193 2.47 0.39 11.83
N LYS A 194 3.27 -0.64 11.55
CA LYS A 194 2.83 -2.04 11.55
C LYS A 194 3.48 -2.76 12.73
N GLY A 195 2.66 -3.45 13.53
CA GLY A 195 3.12 -4.46 14.47
C GLY A 195 2.43 -5.80 14.19
N GLY A 196 2.83 -6.86 14.89
CA GLY A 196 2.43 -8.22 14.52
C GLY A 196 0.93 -8.47 14.38
N ASN A 197 0.08 -7.76 15.14
CA ASN A 197 -1.38 -7.89 15.07
C ASN A 197 -2.11 -6.54 14.94
N TYR A 198 -1.41 -5.45 14.62
CA TYR A 198 -2.03 -4.13 14.55
C TYR A 198 -1.39 -3.25 13.49
N ARG A 199 -2.16 -2.28 13.03
CA ARG A 199 -1.71 -1.27 12.07
C ARG A 199 -2.27 0.09 12.48
N VAL A 200 -1.45 1.13 12.40
CA VAL A 200 -1.87 2.53 12.59
C VAL A 200 -1.29 3.35 11.45
N TRP A 201 -2.12 4.07 10.70
CA TRP A 201 -1.61 4.91 9.61
C TRP A 201 -2.45 6.17 9.44
N TYR A 202 -1.88 7.19 8.82
CA TYR A 202 -2.54 8.43 8.48
C TYR A 202 -2.76 8.51 6.97
N ASP A 203 -3.98 8.85 6.56
CA ASP A 203 -4.36 9.22 5.21
C ASP A 203 -4.52 10.74 5.14
N ALA A 204 -3.65 11.41 4.39
CA ALA A 204 -3.65 12.85 4.24
C ALA A 204 -4.81 13.37 3.38
N ASN A 205 -5.38 12.55 2.48
CA ASN A 205 -6.52 12.95 1.64
C ASN A 205 -7.82 12.97 2.45
N GLU A 206 -8.01 11.99 3.34
CA GLU A 206 -9.16 11.95 4.26
C GLU A 206 -8.92 12.71 5.58
N VAL A 207 -7.68 13.14 5.84
CA VAL A 207 -7.23 13.68 7.13
C VAL A 207 -7.64 12.74 8.27
N THR A 208 -7.35 11.45 8.07
CA THR A 208 -7.84 10.35 8.92
C THR A 208 -6.70 9.47 9.39
N VAL A 209 -6.63 9.25 10.70
CA VAL A 209 -5.75 8.24 11.29
C VAL A 209 -6.56 6.97 11.53
N TYR A 210 -6.17 5.89 10.86
CA TYR A 210 -6.78 4.58 11.00
C TYR A 210 -6.04 3.75 12.04
N PHE A 211 -6.81 2.97 12.77
CA PHE A 211 -6.33 1.98 13.72
C PHE A 211 -7.02 0.64 13.42
N GLU A 212 -6.22 -0.40 13.33
CA GLU A 212 -6.67 -1.74 12.96
C GLU A 212 -6.03 -2.81 13.86
N GLY A 213 -6.78 -3.88 14.14
CA GLY A 213 -6.29 -5.10 14.76
C GLY A 213 -6.36 -5.14 16.29
N ILE A 214 -5.34 -5.71 16.94
CA ILE A 214 -5.23 -5.95 18.38
C ILE A 214 -4.02 -5.19 18.91
N LEU A 215 -4.28 -4.07 19.57
CA LEU A 215 -3.24 -3.17 20.04
C LEU A 215 -3.03 -3.33 21.55
N ARG A 216 -2.11 -4.23 21.90
CA ARG A 216 -1.79 -4.64 23.28
C ARG A 216 -0.29 -4.48 23.58
N LEU A 217 0.21 -3.26 23.49
CA LEU A 217 1.63 -2.97 23.73
C LEU A 217 1.96 -2.92 25.23
N GLY A 218 3.18 -3.31 25.59
CA GLY A 218 3.65 -3.58 26.96
C GLY A 218 3.80 -2.36 27.87
N GLY A 219 3.75 -1.14 27.34
CA GLY A 219 3.83 0.08 28.14
C GLY A 219 4.04 1.36 27.31
N PRO A 220 4.16 2.53 27.96
CA PRO A 220 4.24 3.83 27.29
C PRO A 220 5.36 3.94 26.23
N GLN A 221 6.50 3.26 26.45
CA GLN A 221 7.62 3.29 25.50
C GLN A 221 7.26 2.67 24.15
N GLU A 222 6.51 1.55 24.16
CA GLU A 222 6.08 0.89 22.92
C GLU A 222 5.02 1.69 22.16
N TYR A 223 4.30 2.59 22.84
CA TYR A 223 3.34 3.51 22.23
C TYR A 223 3.99 4.77 21.64
N ALA A 224 5.26 5.05 21.92
CA ALA A 224 5.93 6.28 21.47
C ALA A 224 5.90 6.50 19.95
N PRO A 225 6.02 5.47 19.08
CA PRO A 225 5.87 5.66 17.64
C PRO A 225 4.48 6.15 17.26
N ILE A 226 3.42 5.62 17.89
CA ILE A 226 2.02 6.03 17.64
C ILE A 226 1.80 7.46 18.13
N GLU A 227 2.31 7.82 19.30
CA GLU A 227 2.27 9.21 19.81
C GLU A 227 2.96 10.16 18.83
N THR A 228 4.13 9.78 18.31
CA THR A 228 4.89 10.58 17.33
C THR A 228 4.13 10.75 16.02
N LEU A 229 3.49 9.70 15.50
CA LEU A 229 2.65 9.78 14.30
C LEU A 229 1.50 10.77 14.53
N LEU A 230 0.80 10.64 15.65
CA LEU A 230 -0.31 11.53 16.01
C LEU A 230 0.14 13.00 16.14
N ASP A 231 1.31 13.24 16.73
CA ASP A 231 1.88 14.59 16.85
C ASP A 231 2.21 15.18 15.46
N LYS A 232 2.82 14.41 14.57
CA LYS A 232 3.10 14.82 13.17
C LYS A 232 1.81 15.19 12.42
N VAL A 233 0.71 14.46 12.62
CA VAL A 233 -0.59 14.81 12.03
C VAL A 233 -1.04 16.20 12.49
N LEU A 234 -0.83 16.54 13.76
CA LEU A 234 -1.20 17.86 14.30
C LEU A 234 -0.30 19.00 13.81
N GLU A 235 0.93 18.71 13.36
CA GLU A 235 1.83 19.71 12.77
C GLU A 235 1.34 20.20 11.41
N SER A 236 0.54 19.40 10.70
CA SER A 236 -0.11 19.82 9.44
C SER A 236 -1.22 20.88 9.64
N ASN A 237 -1.52 21.25 10.90
CA ASN A 237 -2.57 22.22 11.30
C ASN A 237 -3.91 22.06 10.57
N PRO A 238 -4.50 20.85 10.55
CA PRO A 238 -5.78 20.63 9.90
C PRO A 238 -6.91 21.28 10.68
N SER A 239 -7.97 21.72 10.00
CA SER A 239 -9.19 22.21 10.66
C SER A 239 -10.01 21.08 11.29
N LYS A 240 -9.78 19.83 10.87
CA LYS A 240 -10.53 18.64 11.28
C LYS A 240 -9.66 17.40 11.15
N ILE A 241 -9.71 16.48 12.12
CA ILE A 241 -9.04 15.18 12.07
C ILE A 241 -10.05 14.08 12.39
N THR A 242 -9.98 12.96 11.68
CA THR A 242 -10.75 11.75 12.01
C THR A 242 -9.84 10.68 12.61
N LEU A 243 -10.29 10.03 13.68
CA LEU A 243 -9.77 8.74 14.12
C LEU A 243 -10.74 7.64 13.69
N ASP A 244 -10.31 6.73 12.83
CA ASP A 244 -11.10 5.56 12.45
C ASP A 244 -10.61 4.32 13.19
N LEU A 245 -11.43 3.87 14.15
CA LEU A 245 -11.15 2.76 15.04
C LEU A 245 -12.06 1.57 14.73
N ARG A 246 -12.86 1.60 13.66
CA ARG A 246 -13.86 0.57 13.36
C ARG A 246 -13.24 -0.84 13.28
N ALA A 247 -12.02 -0.94 12.74
CA ALA A 247 -11.27 -2.18 12.62
C ALA A 247 -10.36 -2.51 13.83
N LEU A 248 -10.36 -1.67 14.89
CA LEU A 248 -9.56 -1.89 16.10
C LEU A 248 -10.31 -2.75 17.12
N ASN A 249 -10.12 -4.07 17.02
CA ASN A 249 -10.79 -5.08 17.83
C ASN A 249 -10.43 -5.02 19.32
N PHE A 250 -9.22 -4.59 19.66
CA PHE A 250 -8.78 -4.51 21.05
C PHE A 250 -7.78 -3.36 21.26
N LEU A 251 -7.92 -2.68 22.40
CA LEU A 251 -7.00 -1.65 22.86
C LEU A 251 -6.84 -1.76 24.39
N ASN A 252 -5.60 -1.86 24.88
CA ASN A 252 -5.36 -1.89 26.32
C ASN A 252 -5.43 -0.48 26.96
N SER A 253 -5.35 -0.41 28.28
CA SER A 253 -5.46 0.85 29.05
C SER A 253 -4.41 1.90 28.67
N SER A 254 -3.17 1.47 28.38
CA SER A 254 -2.11 2.37 27.91
C SER A 254 -2.45 3.00 26.57
N GLY A 255 -3.03 2.23 25.63
CA GLY A 255 -3.45 2.75 24.34
C GLY A 255 -4.66 3.68 24.44
N ILE A 256 -5.59 3.43 25.36
CA ILE A 256 -6.69 4.37 25.65
C ILE A 256 -6.13 5.71 26.14
N ASN A 257 -5.07 5.70 26.96
CA ASN A 257 -4.41 6.93 27.39
C ASN A 257 -3.78 7.70 26.22
N VAL A 258 -3.26 7.03 25.18
CA VAL A 258 -2.79 7.69 23.95
C VAL A 258 -3.93 8.44 23.26
N LEU A 259 -5.11 7.82 23.12
CA LEU A 259 -6.29 8.49 22.56
C LEU A 259 -6.70 9.71 23.40
N TYR A 260 -6.64 9.62 24.73
CA TYR A 260 -6.93 10.75 25.61
C TYR A 260 -5.90 11.88 25.46
N LYS A 261 -4.61 11.57 25.42
CA LYS A 261 -3.55 12.57 25.15
C LYS A 261 -3.79 13.27 23.82
N PHE A 262 -4.15 12.53 22.78
CA PHE A 262 -4.44 13.10 21.47
C PHE A 262 -5.68 14.00 21.47
N ALA A 263 -6.75 13.61 22.17
CA ALA A 263 -7.91 14.49 22.37
C ALA A 263 -7.53 15.79 23.12
N ILE A 264 -6.62 15.73 24.09
CA ILE A 264 -6.12 16.95 24.75
C ILE A 264 -5.29 17.80 23.77
N ALA A 265 -4.43 17.18 22.96
CA ALA A 265 -3.56 17.86 22.01
C ALA A 265 -4.36 18.55 20.90
N THR A 266 -5.39 17.89 20.35
CA THR A 266 -6.34 18.48 19.38
C THR A 266 -7.03 19.73 19.96
N ARG A 267 -7.53 19.67 21.21
CA ARG A 267 -8.12 20.84 21.89
C ARG A 267 -7.13 22.01 21.99
N LYS A 268 -5.83 21.74 22.22
CA LYS A 268 -4.81 22.81 22.33
C LYS A 268 -4.56 23.53 21.00
N LYS A 269 -4.98 22.97 19.86
CA LYS A 269 -4.90 23.60 18.53
C LYS A 269 -6.06 24.58 18.26
N GLY A 270 -6.98 24.78 19.21
CA GLY A 270 -8.09 25.75 19.10
C GLY A 270 -9.34 25.12 18.49
N GLU A 271 -9.79 25.64 17.35
CA GLU A 271 -11.05 25.25 16.68
C GLU A 271 -10.98 23.91 15.93
N LEU A 272 -9.92 23.11 16.12
CA LEU A 272 -9.76 21.82 15.46
C LEU A 272 -10.84 20.83 15.92
N GLN A 273 -11.62 20.32 14.96
CA GLN A 273 -12.64 19.31 15.21
C GLN A 273 -12.04 17.90 15.22
N LEU A 274 -12.30 17.14 16.28
CA LEU A 274 -11.94 15.72 16.37
C LEU A 274 -13.16 14.84 16.08
N LEU A 275 -13.15 14.16 14.93
CA LEU A 275 -14.10 13.09 14.65
C LEU A 275 -13.55 11.74 15.10
N VAL A 276 -14.43 10.89 15.61
CA VAL A 276 -14.11 9.50 15.94
C VAL A 276 -15.14 8.57 15.33
N ARG A 277 -14.68 7.58 14.59
CA ARG A 277 -15.50 6.50 14.02
C ARG A 277 -15.18 5.21 14.75
N GLY A 278 -16.21 4.56 15.30
CA GLY A 278 -16.10 3.25 15.94
C GLY A 278 -17.17 2.28 15.46
N SER A 279 -17.04 1.02 15.85
CA SER A 279 -18.01 -0.04 15.58
C SER A 279 -18.76 -0.43 16.86
N LYS A 280 -20.07 -0.64 16.74
CA LYS A 280 -20.92 -1.19 17.80
C LYS A 280 -20.60 -2.66 18.09
N ASN A 281 -19.98 -3.37 17.15
CA ASN A 281 -19.59 -4.77 17.31
C ASN A 281 -18.35 -4.95 18.22
N VAL A 282 -17.65 -3.86 18.54
CA VAL A 282 -16.45 -3.90 19.39
C VAL A 282 -16.79 -3.38 20.80
N PRO A 283 -16.91 -4.25 21.83
CA PRO A 283 -17.54 -3.89 23.11
C PRO A 283 -16.87 -2.75 23.88
N TRP A 284 -15.56 -2.57 23.75
CA TRP A 284 -14.83 -1.53 24.47
C TRP A 284 -15.08 -0.14 23.86
N GLN A 285 -15.39 -0.05 22.57
CA GLN A 285 -15.48 1.22 21.85
C GLN A 285 -16.67 2.05 22.33
N GLY A 286 -17.84 1.41 22.49
CA GLY A 286 -19.03 2.07 23.04
C GLY A 286 -18.87 2.55 24.49
N LYS A 287 -17.94 1.98 25.26
CA LYS A 287 -17.69 2.36 26.66
C LYS A 287 -16.62 3.45 26.78
N SER A 288 -15.53 3.32 26.01
CA SER A 288 -14.35 4.17 26.19
C SER A 288 -14.34 5.40 25.29
N LEU A 289 -14.71 5.28 24.00
CA LEU A 289 -14.64 6.39 23.04
C LEU A 289 -15.50 7.60 23.44
N PRO A 290 -16.71 7.45 24.02
CA PRO A 290 -17.48 8.59 24.49
C PRO A 290 -16.78 9.44 25.56
N ASN A 291 -15.75 8.91 26.24
CA ASN A 291 -14.99 9.68 27.23
C ASN A 291 -14.05 10.72 26.59
N LEU A 292 -13.71 10.61 25.31
CA LEU A 292 -12.86 11.58 24.61
C LEU A 292 -13.46 12.99 24.62
N LYS A 293 -14.79 13.12 24.63
CA LYS A 293 -15.50 14.41 24.75
C LYS A 293 -15.15 15.20 26.03
N LYS A 294 -14.67 14.52 27.08
CA LYS A 294 -14.21 15.17 28.32
C LYS A 294 -12.90 15.93 28.11
N PHE A 295 -12.14 15.57 27.08
CA PHE A 295 -10.81 16.10 26.79
C PHE A 295 -10.79 17.07 25.61
N ASN A 296 -11.71 16.92 24.65
CA ASN A 296 -11.99 17.87 23.57
C ASN A 296 -13.51 18.08 23.45
N GLN A 297 -13.99 19.32 23.56
CA GLN A 297 -15.42 19.62 23.38
C GLN A 297 -15.84 19.73 21.91
N ASN A 298 -14.89 20.04 21.01
CA ASN A 298 -15.11 20.01 19.57
C ASN A 298 -14.92 18.57 19.05
N PHE A 299 -15.80 17.69 19.52
CA PHE A 299 -15.70 16.25 19.35
C PHE A 299 -17.02 15.68 18.82
N GLU A 300 -16.93 14.76 17.89
CA GLU A 300 -18.07 14.00 17.37
C GLU A 300 -17.73 12.51 17.27
N LEU A 301 -18.64 11.65 17.74
CA LEU A 301 -18.49 10.20 17.69
C LEU A 301 -19.60 9.59 16.83
N THR A 302 -19.21 8.80 15.84
CA THR A 302 -20.11 7.93 15.09
C THR A 302 -19.80 6.47 15.42
N LEU A 303 -20.82 5.72 15.85
CA LEU A 303 -20.75 4.27 16.03
C LEU A 303 -21.59 3.59 14.95
N VAL A 304 -20.95 2.86 14.05
CA VAL A 304 -21.62 2.09 12.99
C VAL A 304 -21.80 0.63 13.39
N ASP A 305 -22.82 -0.01 12.83
CA ASP A 305 -23.01 -1.46 12.94
C ASP A 305 -21.99 -2.25 12.12
#